data_AF-A0A957P906-F1
#
_entry.id   AF-A0A957P906-F1
#
_cell.length_a   1.000
_cell.length_b   1.000
_cell.length_c   1.000
_cell.angle_alpha   90.00
_cell.angle_beta   90.00
_cell.angle_gamma   90.00
#
_symmetry.space_group_name_H-M   'P 1'
#
loop_
_entity.id
_entity.type
_entity.pdbx_description
1 polymer ?
#
loop_
_entity_poly.entity_id
_entity_poly.type
_entity_poly.pdbx_seq_one_letter_code
_entity_poly.pdbx_strand_id
1 'polypeptide(L)'
;LGFIFFAKSPRYVAPEVVAPIAQQVHALAQQDARTVQLVGVFVNEPVARVQTMLAQAGLDLAQLHGDEPPHMLEVLGGRAYKA
;
A
#
# COMPACT_ATOMS: atom_id res chain seq x y z
N LEU A 1 8.80 2.04 3.10
CA LEU A 1 8.63 3.02 2.00
C LEU A 1 7.14 3.25 1.77
N GLY A 2 6.72 4.45 1.37
CA GLY A 2 5.32 4.78 1.14
C GLY A 2 5.05 5.21 -0.30
N PHE A 3 3.98 4.68 -0.91
CA PHE A 3 3.52 4.98 -2.26
C PHE A 3 2.12 5.57 -2.22
N ILE A 4 1.86 6.67 -2.93
CA ILE A 4 0.58 7.37 -2.84
C ILE A 4 -0.31 6.96 -4.02
N PHE A 5 -1.44 6.32 -3.70
CA PHE A 5 -2.45 5.88 -4.68
C PHE A 5 -3.67 6.81 -4.75
N PHE A 6 -3.46 8.08 -4.41
CA PHE A 6 -4.49 9.12 -4.51
C PHE A 6 -4.23 10.03 -5.72
N ALA A 7 -5.06 9.94 -6.75
CA ALA A 7 -4.84 10.61 -8.04
C ALA A 7 -4.70 12.14 -7.96
N LYS A 8 -5.26 12.79 -6.94
CA LYS A 8 -5.13 14.26 -6.76
C LYS A 8 -3.81 14.67 -6.10
N SER A 9 -3.01 13.72 -5.61
CA SER A 9 -1.71 13.99 -5.04
C SER A 9 -0.68 14.24 -6.15
N PRO A 10 0.20 15.24 -6.03
CA PRO A 10 1.32 15.42 -6.97
C PRO A 10 2.35 14.28 -6.90
N ARG A 11 2.26 13.44 -5.87
CA ARG A 11 3.12 12.26 -5.65
C ARG A 11 2.41 10.95 -6.05
N TYR A 12 1.29 11.04 -6.76
CA TYR A 12 0.57 9.86 -7.25
C TYR A 12 1.50 8.99 -8.10
N VAL A 13 1.40 7.68 -7.89
CA VAL A 13 2.09 6.67 -8.70
C VAL A 13 1.13 5.52 -8.97
N ALA A 14 1.11 5.00 -10.19
CA ALA A 14 0.24 3.88 -10.54
C ALA A 14 0.76 2.55 -9.95
N PRO A 15 -0.10 1.61 -9.52
CA PRO A 15 0.32 0.32 -8.96
C PRO A 15 1.29 -0.47 -9.85
N GLU A 16 1.12 -0.38 -11.18
CA GLU A 16 1.95 -1.08 -12.18
C GLU A 16 3.38 -0.52 -12.21
N VAL A 17 3.56 0.76 -11.89
CA VAL A 17 4.88 1.39 -11.75
C VAL A 17 5.54 0.98 -10.43
N VAL A 18 4.75 0.76 -9.38
CA VAL A 18 5.26 0.37 -8.05
C VAL A 18 5.69 -1.09 -8.01
N ALA A 19 4.97 -1.98 -8.69
CA ALA A 19 5.23 -3.43 -8.69
C ALA A 19 6.71 -3.83 -8.90
N PRO A 20 7.41 -3.36 -9.96
CA PRO A 20 8.83 -3.72 -10.15
C PRO A 20 9.74 -3.13 -9.06
N ILE A 21 9.40 -1.95 -8.52
CA ILE A 21 10.16 -1.32 -7.42
C ILE A 21 10.02 -2.16 -6.15
N ALA A 22 8.79 -2.55 -5.81
CA ALA A 22 8.50 -3.38 -4.65
C ALA A 22 9.24 -4.73 -4.73
N GLN A 23 9.19 -5.39 -5.89
CA GLN A 23 9.93 -6.63 -6.13
C GLN A 23 11.44 -6.46 -5.89
N GLN A 24 12.03 -5.38 -6.41
CA GLN A 24 13.46 -5.13 -6.23
C GLN A 24 13.81 -4.82 -4.78
N VAL A 25 13.00 -4.02 -4.08
CA VAL A 25 13.23 -3.69 -2.66
C VAL A 25 13.14 -4.94 -1.80
N HIS A 26 12.16 -5.81 -2.03
CA HIS A 26 12.03 -7.07 -1.31
C HIS A 26 13.24 -7.99 -1.53
N ALA A 27 13.71 -8.11 -2.78
CA ALA A 27 14.89 -8.91 -3.11
C ALA A 27 16.15 -8.41 -2.38
N LEU A 28 16.37 -7.09 -2.37
CA LEU A 28 17.51 -6.47 -1.67
C LEU A 28 17.39 -6.62 -0.15
N ALA A 29 16.20 -6.44 0.42
CA ALA A 29 15.97 -6.56 1.85
C ALA A 29 16.25 -7.99 2.35
N GLN A 30 15.83 -9.00 1.58
CA GLN A 30 16.10 -10.41 1.90
C GLN A 30 17.60 -10.74 1.90
N GLN A 31 18.37 -10.18 0.97
CA GLN A 31 19.82 -10.38 0.90
C GLN A 31 20.55 -9.82 2.14
N ASP A 32 20.09 -8.68 2.65
CA ASP A 32 20.69 -7.98 3.78
C ASP A 32 20.16 -8.46 5.15
N ALA A 33 19.37 -9.54 5.20
CA ALA A 33 18.64 -10.00 6.39
C ALA A 33 17.82 -8.88 7.07
N ARG A 34 17.33 -7.92 6.28
CA ARG A 34 16.50 -6.80 6.74
C ARG A 34 15.06 -6.97 6.26
N THR A 35 14.12 -6.36 6.98
CA THR A 35 12.72 -6.28 6.56
C THR A 35 12.40 -4.83 6.26
N VAL A 36 11.88 -4.56 5.06
CA VAL A 36 11.41 -3.23 4.65
C VAL A 36 9.92 -3.34 4.36
N GLN A 37 9.10 -2.68 5.19
CA GLN A 37 7.67 -2.61 4.92
C GLN A 37 7.37 -1.58 3.83
N LEU A 38 6.55 -1.99 2.87
CA LEU A 38 6.04 -1.15 1.80
C LEU A 38 4.56 -0.83 2.06
N VAL A 39 4.24 0.46 2.00
CA VAL A 39 2.93 0.99 2.40
C VAL A 39 2.29 1.71 1.23
N GLY A 40 1.03 1.39 0.95
CA GLY A 40 0.18 2.16 0.02
C GLY A 40 -0.65 3.17 0.79
N VAL A 41 -0.69 4.42 0.36
CA VAL A 41 -1.51 5.48 0.95
C VAL A 41 -2.77 5.67 0.13
N PHE A 42 -3.92 5.49 0.77
CA PHE A 42 -5.23 5.56 0.15
C PHE A 42 -6.08 6.64 0.82
N VAL A 43 -6.94 7.27 0.03
CA VAL A 43 -7.88 8.30 0.50
C VAL A 43 -9.24 8.01 -0.10
N ASN A 44 -10.18 7.58 0.73
CA ASN A 44 -11.57 7.29 0.39
C ASN A 44 -11.74 6.30 -0.78
N GLU A 45 -10.82 5.33 -0.91
CA GLU A 45 -10.94 4.26 -1.91
C GLU A 45 -11.75 3.07 -1.36
N PRO A 46 -12.56 2.38 -2.19
CA PRO A 46 -13.27 1.19 -1.77
C PRO A 46 -12.31 0.07 -1.31
N VAL A 47 -12.70 -0.69 -0.29
CA VAL A 47 -11.86 -1.75 0.29
C VAL A 47 -11.39 -2.79 -0.73
N ALA A 48 -12.26 -3.19 -1.65
CA ALA A 48 -11.90 -4.12 -2.72
C ALA A 48 -10.78 -3.55 -3.60
N ARG A 49 -10.82 -2.25 -3.89
CA ARG A 49 -9.80 -1.58 -4.71
C ARG A 49 -8.47 -1.44 -3.97
N VAL A 50 -8.51 -1.16 -2.66
CA VAL A 50 -7.31 -1.19 -1.80
C VAL A 50 -6.65 -2.56 -1.83
N GLN A 51 -7.42 -3.64 -1.63
CA GLN A 51 -6.91 -5.02 -1.70
C GLN A 51 -6.29 -5.34 -3.06
N THR A 52 -6.96 -4.98 -4.16
CA THR A 52 -6.44 -5.16 -5.51
C THR A 52 -5.14 -4.40 -5.72
N MET A 53 -5.06 -3.13 -5.32
CA MET A 53 -3.86 -2.32 -5.49
C MET A 53 -2.69 -2.81 -4.63
N LEU A 54 -2.94 -3.24 -3.38
CA LEU A 54 -1.91 -3.87 -2.54
C LEU A 54 -1.33 -5.12 -3.20
N ALA A 55 -2.20 -5.97 -3.75
CA ALA A 55 -1.79 -7.21 -4.42
C ALA A 55 -1.02 -6.92 -5.72
N GLN A 56 -1.51 -6.00 -6.55
CA GLN A 56 -0.88 -5.62 -7.82
C GLN A 56 0.49 -4.98 -7.61
N ALA A 57 0.61 -4.07 -6.63
CA ALA A 57 1.86 -3.36 -6.35
C ALA A 57 2.82 -4.14 -5.44
N GLY A 58 2.42 -5.30 -4.91
CA GLY A 58 3.26 -6.10 -4.01
C GLY A 58 3.55 -5.43 -2.66
N LEU A 59 2.57 -4.74 -2.09
CA LEU A 59 2.72 -3.97 -0.84
C LEU A 59 2.22 -4.73 0.38
N ASP A 60 2.80 -4.41 1.54
CA ASP A 60 2.53 -5.10 2.80
C ASP A 60 1.30 -4.51 3.50
N LEU A 61 1.24 -3.17 3.58
CA LEU A 61 0.27 -2.44 4.39
C LEU A 61 -0.45 -1.33 3.59
N ALA A 62 -1.70 -1.06 3.97
CA ALA A 62 -2.45 0.12 3.56
C ALA A 62 -2.52 1.15 4.71
N GLN A 63 -2.18 2.39 4.39
CA GLN A 63 -2.44 3.56 5.21
C GLN A 63 -3.72 4.22 4.70
N LEU A 64 -4.75 4.26 5.55
CA LEU A 64 -6.04 4.90 5.25
C LEU A 64 -6.05 6.32 5.80
N HIS A 65 -6.10 7.32 4.92
CA HIS A 65 -5.93 8.74 5.28
C HIS A 65 -7.17 9.61 5.02
N GLY A 66 -8.27 9.04 4.53
CA GLY A 66 -9.55 9.74 4.33
C GLY A 66 -10.50 9.61 5.52
N ASP A 67 -11.79 9.45 5.21
CA ASP A 67 -12.89 9.23 6.15
C ASP A 67 -13.35 7.77 6.11
N GLU A 68 -12.42 6.85 5.84
CA GLU A 68 -12.75 5.43 5.70
C GLU A 68 -13.32 4.87 7.01
N PRO A 69 -14.41 4.08 6.95
CA PRO A 69 -15.07 3.59 8.13
C PRO A 69 -14.19 2.54 8.86
N PRO A 70 -14.25 2.45 10.20
CA PRO A 70 -13.38 1.55 10.98
C PRO A 70 -13.46 0.07 10.58
N HIS A 71 -14.63 -0.42 10.14
CA HIS A 71 -14.81 -1.81 9.70
C HIS A 71 -13.89 -2.19 8.52
N MET A 72 -13.40 -1.21 7.77
CA MET A 72 -12.45 -1.46 6.68
C MET A 72 -11.14 -2.06 7.18
N LEU A 73 -10.71 -1.72 8.40
CA LEU A 73 -9.49 -2.29 9.01
C LEU A 73 -9.65 -3.79 9.27
N GLU A 74 -10.84 -4.22 9.70
CA GLU A 74 -11.17 -5.63 9.92
C GLU A 74 -11.11 -6.42 8.61
N VAL A 75 -11.69 -5.86 7.55
CA VAL A 75 -11.69 -6.48 6.20
C VAL A 75 -10.28 -6.58 5.61
N LEU A 76 -9.39 -5.64 5.95
CA LEU A 76 -7.99 -5.66 5.52
C LEU A 76 -7.12 -6.60 6.38
N GLY A 77 -7.67 -7.26 7.39
CA GLY A 77 -7.05 -8.41 8.06
C GLY A 77 -5.68 -8.11 8.68
N GLY A 78 -5.53 -6.94 9.32
CA GLY A 78 -4.27 -6.50 9.92
C GLY A 78 -3.25 -5.93 8.93
N ARG A 79 -3.59 -5.84 7.65
CA ARG A 79 -2.77 -5.20 6.61
C ARG A 79 -3.09 -3.72 6.44
N ALA A 80 -3.70 -3.07 7.43
CA ALA A 80 -4.04 -1.66 7.33
C ALA A 80 -4.05 -0.94 8.68
N TYR A 81 -3.85 0.38 8.63
CA TYR A 81 -3.99 1.27 9.77
C TYR A 81 -4.53 2.64 9.34
N LYS A 82 -5.15 3.35 10.28
CA LYS A 82 -5.61 4.74 10.09
C LYS A 82 -4.48 5.71 10.42
N ALA A 83 -4.33 6.75 9.60
CA ALA A 83 -3.38 7.84 9.82
C ALA A 83 -4.07 9.19 9.95
#